data_AF-A0A522FG07-F1
#
_entry.id   AF-A0A522FG07-F1
#
_cell.length_a   1.000
_cell.length_b   1.000
_cell.length_c   1.000
_cell.angle_alpha   90.00
_cell.angle_beta   90.00
_cell.angle_gamma   90.00
#
_symmetry.space_group_name_H-M   'P 1'
#
loop_
_entity.id
_entity.type
_entity.pdbx_description
1 polymer ?
#
loop_
_entity_poly.entity_id
_entity_poly.type
_entity_poly.pdbx_seq_one_letter_code
_entity_poly.pdbx_strand_id
1 'polypeptide(L)'
;MSNKTNFQRVAAMNTAFGNPRGNASNIDFDRVRKQVLNIPDEFGELAVALGADPDLIKQAVNSLKLVAAKAVKPVDVHGVRDALCDMHVFGYGGHHLMGLDADADMNAVLDGVMTRFIKDEADKQATIAKHADKGVTHVYFEGEYPTMVMKSASDQPDAPKGKFLKSASYTEPVFAPVPASNHEQQISDREWAAQDPSLREGATVHVPGVGAL
;
A
#
# COMPACT_ATOMS: atom_id res chain seq x y z
N MET A 1 2.38 -7.71 22.74
CA MET A 1 1.96 -7.57 21.33
C MET A 1 0.47 -7.29 21.30
N SER A 2 -0.01 -6.50 20.34
CA SER A 2 -1.44 -6.21 20.19
C SER A 2 -2.20 -7.49 19.86
N ASN A 3 -3.26 -7.84 20.60
CA ASN A 3 -4.13 -9.00 20.30
C ASN A 3 -5.03 -8.80 19.07
N LYS A 4 -4.81 -7.72 18.29
CA LYS A 4 -5.62 -7.40 17.11
C LYS A 4 -5.09 -8.14 15.88
N THR A 5 -5.99 -8.65 15.05
CA THR A 5 -5.63 -9.18 13.73
C THR A 5 -5.19 -8.06 12.78
N ASN A 6 -4.49 -8.40 11.69
CA ASN A 6 -4.11 -7.45 10.66
C ASN A 6 -5.31 -6.67 10.12
N PHE A 7 -6.45 -7.33 9.88
CA PHE A 7 -7.69 -6.66 9.48
C PHE A 7 -8.16 -5.63 10.52
N GLN A 8 -8.16 -5.98 11.81
CA GLN A 8 -8.60 -5.06 12.86
C GLN A 8 -7.68 -3.85 12.99
N ARG A 9 -6.37 -4.03 12.80
CA ARG A 9 -5.40 -2.93 12.81
C ARG A 9 -5.57 -2.03 11.58
N VAL A 10 -5.70 -2.60 10.39
CA VAL A 10 -5.96 -1.84 9.15
C VAL A 10 -7.29 -1.08 9.22
N ALA A 11 -8.34 -1.67 9.80
CA ALA A 11 -9.62 -0.99 10.01
C ALA A 11 -9.50 0.19 10.98
N ALA A 12 -8.73 0.03 12.07
CA ALA A 12 -8.44 1.11 13.01
C ALA A 12 -7.64 2.24 12.34
N MET A 13 -6.62 1.89 11.56
CA MET A 13 -5.83 2.84 10.78
C MET A 13 -6.71 3.63 9.81
N ASN A 14 -7.56 2.97 9.03
CA ASN A 14 -8.49 3.63 8.11
C ASN A 14 -9.43 4.59 8.83
N THR A 15 -9.95 4.18 9.99
CA THR A 15 -10.81 5.04 10.82
C THR A 15 -10.04 6.28 11.29
N ALA A 16 -8.78 6.14 11.71
CA ALA A 16 -7.93 7.25 12.11
C ALA A 16 -7.65 8.23 10.94
N PHE A 17 -7.54 7.74 9.70
CA PHE A 17 -7.44 8.59 8.51
C PHE A 17 -8.78 9.21 8.05
N GLY A 18 -9.86 9.04 8.82
CA GLY A 18 -11.19 9.52 8.43
C GLY A 18 -11.80 8.75 7.27
N ASN A 19 -11.33 7.52 6.99
CA ASN A 19 -11.87 6.62 5.99
C ASN A 19 -12.86 5.64 6.66
N PRO A 20 -14.17 5.95 6.70
CA PRO A 20 -15.13 5.24 7.55
C PRO A 20 -15.32 3.78 7.13
N ARG A 21 -15.67 2.89 8.05
CA ARG A 21 -15.97 1.48 7.70
C ARG A 21 -17.08 1.41 6.63
N GLY A 22 -16.93 0.48 5.67
CA GLY A 22 -17.96 0.22 4.66
C GLY A 22 -19.21 -0.45 5.24
N ASN A 23 -20.30 -0.46 4.46
CA ASN A 23 -21.55 -1.11 4.82
C ASN A 23 -21.78 -2.38 3.95
N ALA A 24 -21.83 -3.55 4.58
CA ALA A 24 -22.04 -4.81 3.86
C ALA A 24 -23.42 -4.94 3.22
N SER A 25 -24.43 -4.22 3.72
CA SER A 25 -25.78 -4.19 3.12
C SER A 25 -25.91 -3.18 1.98
N ASN A 26 -24.93 -2.30 1.79
CA ASN A 26 -24.90 -1.27 0.76
C ASN A 26 -23.44 -0.90 0.43
N ILE A 27 -22.76 -1.77 -0.31
CA ILE A 27 -21.33 -1.61 -0.59
C ILE A 27 -21.13 -0.51 -1.63
N ASP A 28 -20.34 0.49 -1.29
CA ASP A 28 -19.85 1.52 -2.24
C ASP A 28 -18.68 0.94 -3.05
N PHE A 29 -19.00 0.34 -4.21
CA PHE A 29 -17.99 -0.27 -5.07
C PHE A 29 -17.09 0.74 -5.78
N ASP A 30 -17.47 2.01 -5.88
CA ASP A 30 -16.59 3.03 -6.44
C ASP A 30 -15.47 3.36 -5.46
N ARG A 31 -15.80 3.44 -4.17
CA ARG A 31 -14.81 3.55 -3.10
C ARG A 31 -13.94 2.30 -2.98
N VAL A 32 -14.52 1.11 -3.08
CA VAL A 32 -13.73 -0.15 -3.13
C VAL A 32 -12.77 -0.13 -4.33
N ARG A 33 -13.24 0.24 -5.53
CA ARG A 33 -12.40 0.31 -6.74
C ARG A 33 -11.22 1.26 -6.56
N LYS A 34 -11.45 2.45 -6.01
CA LYS A 34 -10.37 3.41 -5.70
C LYS A 34 -9.34 2.83 -4.73
N GLN A 35 -9.78 2.08 -3.72
CA GLN A 35 -8.87 1.44 -2.76
C GLN A 35 -8.03 0.32 -3.41
N VAL A 36 -8.64 -0.56 -4.20
CA VAL A 36 -7.94 -1.71 -4.81
C VAL A 36 -7.01 -1.30 -5.95
N LEU A 37 -7.22 -0.13 -6.57
CA LEU A 37 -6.32 0.44 -7.58
C LEU A 37 -4.94 0.83 -7.03
N ASN A 38 -4.73 0.80 -5.71
CA ASN A 38 -3.41 0.93 -5.11
C ASN A 38 -2.63 -0.40 -5.11
N ILE A 39 -3.30 -1.55 -5.21
CA ILE A 39 -2.64 -2.88 -5.18
C ILE A 39 -1.64 -3.05 -6.35
N PRO A 40 -1.96 -2.62 -7.59
CA PRO A 40 -0.98 -2.64 -8.68
C PRO A 40 0.30 -1.82 -8.41
N ASP A 41 0.21 -0.72 -7.65
CA ASP A 41 1.39 0.08 -7.30
C ASP A 41 2.33 -0.74 -6.40
N GLU A 42 1.77 -1.36 -5.36
CA GLU A 42 2.52 -2.21 -4.41
C GLU A 42 3.10 -3.46 -5.10
N PHE A 43 2.37 -4.06 -6.04
CA PHE A 43 2.90 -5.13 -6.88
C PHE A 43 4.10 -4.65 -7.72
N GLY A 44 4.01 -3.44 -8.29
CA GLY A 44 5.10 -2.84 -9.05
C GLY A 44 6.35 -2.62 -8.20
N GLU A 45 6.19 -2.10 -6.98
CA GLU A 45 7.29 -1.93 -6.02
C GLU A 45 7.92 -3.28 -5.65
N LEU A 46 7.10 -4.32 -5.40
CA LEU A 46 7.59 -5.67 -5.15
C LEU A 46 8.38 -6.23 -6.35
N ALA A 47 7.86 -6.10 -7.56
CA ALA A 47 8.53 -6.60 -8.77
C ALA A 47 9.90 -5.93 -8.97
N VAL A 48 9.97 -4.61 -8.76
CA VAL A 48 11.24 -3.87 -8.80
C VAL A 48 12.20 -4.33 -7.70
N ALA A 49 11.71 -4.52 -6.46
CA ALA A 49 12.53 -5.04 -5.37
C ALA A 49 13.05 -6.47 -5.64
N LEU A 50 12.33 -7.25 -6.44
CA LEU A 50 12.74 -8.57 -6.94
C LEU A 50 13.64 -8.52 -8.18
N GLY A 51 14.02 -7.32 -8.66
CA GLY A 51 14.99 -7.12 -9.73
C GLY A 51 14.40 -6.87 -11.12
N ALA A 52 13.10 -6.64 -11.25
CA ALA A 52 12.50 -6.25 -12.53
C ALA A 52 12.89 -4.81 -12.93
N ASP A 53 12.86 -4.53 -14.23
CA ASP A 53 13.13 -3.19 -14.78
C ASP A 53 12.08 -2.16 -14.29
N PRO A 54 12.49 -1.09 -13.58
CA PRO A 54 11.57 -0.11 -13.02
C PRO A 54 10.71 0.63 -14.06
N ASP A 55 11.27 0.93 -15.23
CA ASP A 55 10.58 1.71 -16.25
C ASP A 55 9.52 0.85 -16.97
N LEU A 56 9.83 -0.42 -17.23
CA LEU A 56 8.88 -1.36 -17.82
C LEU A 56 7.74 -1.69 -16.85
N ILE A 57 8.05 -1.97 -15.59
CA ILE A 57 7.03 -2.25 -14.56
C ILE A 57 6.12 -1.05 -14.36
N LYS A 58 6.67 0.17 -14.30
CA LYS A 58 5.88 1.39 -14.17
C LYS A 58 4.90 1.58 -15.33
N GLN A 59 5.33 1.30 -16.57
CA GLN A 59 4.45 1.34 -17.75
C GLN A 59 3.33 0.30 -17.67
N ALA A 60 3.65 -0.93 -17.25
CA ALA A 60 2.69 -2.02 -17.09
C ALA A 60 1.64 -1.70 -16.01
N VAL A 61 2.07 -1.24 -14.84
CA VAL A 61 1.18 -0.83 -13.72
C VAL A 61 0.25 0.30 -14.15
N ASN A 62 0.76 1.34 -14.81
CA ASN A 62 -0.06 2.45 -15.29
C ASN A 62 -1.13 1.97 -16.29
N SER A 63 -0.74 1.09 -17.21
CA SER A 63 -1.66 0.51 -18.20
C SER A 63 -2.74 -0.32 -17.52
N LEU A 64 -2.36 -1.18 -16.56
CA LEU A 64 -3.27 -2.00 -15.77
C LEU A 64 -4.29 -1.14 -15.02
N LYS A 65 -3.84 -0.07 -14.34
CA LYS A 65 -4.73 0.84 -13.60
C LYS A 65 -5.72 1.55 -14.52
N LEU A 66 -5.27 1.98 -15.70
CA LEU A 66 -6.13 2.64 -16.69
C LEU A 66 -7.23 1.70 -17.20
N VAL A 67 -6.93 0.43 -17.45
CA VAL A 67 -7.94 -0.54 -17.89
C VAL A 67 -8.85 -0.98 -16.75
N ALA A 68 -8.29 -1.23 -15.55
CA ALA A 68 -9.05 -1.66 -14.37
C ALA A 68 -10.00 -0.59 -13.82
N ALA A 69 -9.74 0.69 -14.09
CA ALA A 69 -10.64 1.79 -13.74
C ALA A 69 -11.95 1.78 -14.54
N LYS A 70 -12.03 1.06 -15.67
CA LYS A 70 -13.20 1.02 -16.54
C LYS A 70 -14.15 -0.11 -16.13
N ALA A 71 -15.34 0.25 -15.62
CA ALA A 71 -16.40 -0.72 -15.37
C ALA A 71 -17.08 -1.11 -16.69
N VAL A 72 -16.98 -2.38 -17.08
CA VAL A 72 -17.58 -2.91 -18.33
C VAL A 72 -18.66 -3.96 -18.09
N LYS A 73 -18.85 -4.38 -16.83
CA LYS A 73 -19.85 -5.36 -16.41
C LYS A 73 -20.34 -5.07 -14.99
N PRO A 74 -21.50 -5.62 -14.57
CA PRO A 74 -21.93 -5.59 -13.17
C PRO A 74 -20.86 -6.18 -12.24
N VAL A 75 -20.82 -5.67 -11.01
CA VAL A 75 -19.85 -6.15 -10.01
C VAL A 75 -20.25 -7.55 -9.53
N ASP A 76 -19.29 -8.47 -9.59
CA ASP A 76 -19.38 -9.77 -8.92
C ASP A 76 -18.74 -9.67 -7.53
N VAL A 77 -19.58 -9.61 -6.50
CA VAL A 77 -19.13 -9.45 -5.11
C VAL A 77 -18.34 -10.66 -4.62
N HIS A 78 -18.68 -11.87 -5.08
CA HIS A 78 -17.97 -13.08 -4.68
C HIS A 78 -16.60 -13.13 -5.34
N GLY A 79 -16.51 -12.86 -6.64
CA GLY A 79 -15.23 -12.75 -7.35
C GLY A 79 -14.31 -11.67 -6.76
N VAL A 80 -14.86 -10.52 -6.34
CA VAL A 80 -14.06 -9.48 -5.66
C VAL A 80 -13.48 -9.99 -4.33
N ARG A 81 -14.28 -10.70 -3.53
CA ARG A 81 -13.82 -11.24 -2.25
C ARG A 81 -12.76 -12.32 -2.42
N ASP A 82 -12.98 -13.21 -3.38
CA ASP A 82 -12.07 -14.31 -3.72
C ASP A 82 -10.71 -13.77 -4.17
N ALA A 83 -10.69 -12.85 -5.13
CA ALA A 83 -9.47 -12.23 -5.62
C ALA A 83 -8.70 -11.47 -4.53
N LEU A 84 -9.39 -10.76 -3.63
CA LEU A 84 -8.74 -10.11 -2.48
C LEU A 84 -8.13 -11.13 -1.51
N CYS A 85 -8.79 -12.26 -1.29
CA CYS A 85 -8.25 -13.36 -0.48
C CYS A 85 -7.00 -13.97 -1.14
N ASP A 86 -7.04 -14.24 -2.44
CA ASP A 86 -5.89 -14.79 -3.17
C ASP A 86 -4.67 -13.86 -3.11
N MET A 87 -4.88 -12.56 -3.25
CA MET A 87 -3.81 -11.57 -3.07
C MET A 87 -3.17 -11.66 -1.69
N HIS A 88 -3.97 -11.85 -0.63
CA HIS A 88 -3.41 -12.10 0.70
C HIS A 88 -2.65 -13.43 0.73
N VAL A 89 -3.23 -14.53 0.22
CA VAL A 89 -2.59 -15.86 0.21
C VAL A 89 -1.21 -15.81 -0.44
N PHE A 90 -1.07 -15.17 -1.61
CA PHE A 90 0.23 -15.04 -2.27
C PHE A 90 1.16 -14.06 -1.56
N GLY A 91 0.65 -12.98 -0.96
CA GLY A 91 1.44 -12.07 -0.13
C GLY A 91 2.05 -12.76 1.09
N TYR A 92 1.25 -13.52 1.86
CA TYR A 92 1.76 -14.34 2.98
C TYR A 92 2.67 -15.47 2.48
N GLY A 93 2.35 -16.07 1.33
CA GLY A 93 3.20 -17.08 0.69
C GLY A 93 4.59 -16.56 0.36
N GLY A 94 4.72 -15.32 -0.13
CA GLY A 94 6.01 -14.67 -0.37
C GLY A 94 6.85 -14.55 0.90
N HIS A 95 6.26 -14.04 1.98
CA HIS A 95 6.93 -13.97 3.29
C HIS A 95 7.34 -15.36 3.81
N HIS A 96 6.46 -16.36 3.66
CA HIS A 96 6.76 -17.74 4.01
C HIS A 96 7.99 -18.28 3.27
N LEU A 97 8.09 -18.02 1.95
CA LEU A 97 9.24 -18.43 1.14
C LEU A 97 10.53 -17.69 1.54
N MET A 98 10.43 -16.43 1.99
CA MET A 98 11.54 -15.68 2.55
C MET A 98 11.93 -16.14 3.97
N GLY A 99 11.09 -16.96 4.62
CA GLY A 99 11.27 -17.35 6.03
C GLY A 99 11.03 -16.21 7.02
N LEU A 100 10.25 -15.19 6.64
CA LEU A 100 9.93 -14.02 7.46
C LEU A 100 8.49 -14.07 7.97
N ASP A 101 8.27 -13.52 9.16
CA ASP A 101 6.94 -13.43 9.76
C ASP A 101 6.19 -12.22 9.19
N ALA A 102 5.24 -12.49 8.29
CA ALA A 102 4.41 -11.46 7.66
C ALA A 102 3.61 -10.62 8.68
N ASP A 103 3.18 -11.22 9.81
CA ASP A 103 2.44 -10.49 10.83
C ASP A 103 3.37 -9.50 11.55
N ALA A 104 4.63 -9.90 11.81
CA ALA A 104 5.62 -9.00 12.39
C ALA A 104 5.91 -7.79 11.50
N ASP A 105 6.10 -8.02 10.18
CA ASP A 105 6.36 -6.94 9.23
C ASP A 105 5.13 -6.04 9.05
N MET A 106 3.92 -6.61 8.93
CA MET A 106 2.69 -5.82 8.86
C MET A 106 2.47 -4.99 10.12
N ASN A 107 2.82 -5.53 11.29
CA ASN A 107 2.78 -4.79 12.55
C ASN A 107 3.74 -3.60 12.53
N ALA A 108 4.98 -3.77 12.05
CA ALA A 108 5.96 -2.70 11.91
C ALA A 108 5.48 -1.59 10.95
N VAL A 109 4.90 -1.97 9.80
CA VAL A 109 4.29 -1.00 8.87
C VAL A 109 3.19 -0.21 9.55
N LEU A 110 2.25 -0.89 10.19
CA LEU A 110 1.10 -0.25 10.82
C LEU A 110 1.51 0.63 12.00
N ASP A 111 2.48 0.20 12.81
CA ASP A 111 3.02 1.02 13.90
C ASP A 111 3.67 2.30 13.34
N GLY A 112 4.50 2.19 12.30
CA GLY A 112 5.11 3.34 11.61
C GLY A 112 4.06 4.27 10.99
N VAL A 113 3.04 3.74 10.32
CA VAL A 113 1.94 4.54 9.74
C VAL A 113 1.18 5.30 10.82
N MET A 114 0.91 4.68 11.97
CA MET A 114 0.21 5.35 13.06
C MET A 114 1.06 6.47 13.71
N THR A 115 2.40 6.46 13.56
CA THR A 115 3.23 7.59 14.01
C THR A 115 3.07 8.85 13.15
N ARG A 116 2.42 8.76 11.98
CA ARG A 116 2.19 9.91 11.10
C ARG A 116 1.27 10.96 11.71
N PHE A 117 0.40 10.55 12.64
CA PHE A 117 -0.55 11.42 13.30
C PHE A 117 0.13 12.29 14.35
N ILE A 118 -0.49 13.43 14.63
CA ILE A 118 -0.08 14.34 15.71
C ILE A 118 -0.69 13.83 17.01
N LYS A 119 0.17 13.51 17.98
CA LYS A 119 -0.23 12.85 19.23
C LYS A 119 -0.64 13.80 20.36
N ASP A 120 -0.12 15.02 20.36
CA ASP A 120 -0.35 16.05 21.37
C ASP A 120 -0.02 17.46 20.85
N GLU A 121 -0.20 18.49 21.69
CA GLU A 121 0.06 19.88 21.33
C GLU A 121 1.56 20.16 21.10
N ALA A 122 2.46 19.51 21.83
CA ALA A 122 3.89 19.69 21.63
C ALA A 122 4.34 19.17 20.24
N ASP A 123 3.86 17.99 19.86
CA ASP A 123 4.07 17.40 18.55
C ASP A 123 3.42 18.24 17.44
N LYS A 124 2.28 18.88 17.71
CA LYS A 124 1.64 19.82 16.77
C LYS A 124 2.55 21.00 16.46
N GLN A 125 3.07 21.68 17.48
CA GLN A 125 3.96 22.83 17.31
C GLN A 125 5.26 22.42 16.60
N ALA A 126 5.85 21.29 16.98
CA ALA A 126 7.01 20.75 16.29
C ALA A 126 6.71 20.39 14.82
N THR A 127 5.52 19.88 14.52
CA THR A 127 5.08 19.55 13.16
C THR A 127 4.92 20.81 12.31
N ILE A 128 4.33 21.87 12.86
CA ILE A 128 4.22 23.17 12.19
C ILE A 128 5.61 23.69 11.84
N ALA A 129 6.53 23.73 12.79
CA ALA A 129 7.90 24.20 12.57
C ALA A 129 8.62 23.37 11.49
N LYS A 130 8.59 22.05 11.60
CA LYS A 130 9.20 21.10 10.64
C LYS A 130 8.79 21.35 9.19
N HIS A 131 7.52 21.71 8.96
CA HIS A 131 6.99 21.94 7.61
C HIS A 131 7.12 23.40 7.18
N ALA A 132 7.06 24.35 8.11
CA ALA A 132 7.35 25.76 7.86
C ALA A 132 8.80 25.95 7.37
N ASP A 133 9.77 25.21 7.91
CA ASP A 133 11.17 25.19 7.46
C ASP A 133 11.33 24.74 5.99
N LYS A 134 10.31 24.08 5.43
CA LYS A 134 10.23 23.64 4.03
C LYS A 134 9.35 24.54 3.17
N GLY A 135 8.90 25.67 3.69
CA GLY A 135 8.02 26.61 3.00
C GLY A 135 6.54 26.23 3.00
N VAL A 136 6.12 25.28 3.85
CA VAL A 136 4.72 24.87 3.99
C VAL A 136 4.12 25.49 5.25
N THR A 137 3.47 26.64 5.10
CA THR A 137 2.99 27.49 6.22
C THR A 137 1.47 27.60 6.27
N HIS A 138 0.78 27.42 5.15
CA HIS A 138 -0.67 27.50 5.07
C HIS A 138 -1.26 26.10 5.30
N VAL A 139 -1.59 25.80 6.56
CA VAL A 139 -2.03 24.47 6.99
C VAL A 139 -3.32 24.53 7.80
N TYR A 140 -4.05 23.42 7.87
CA TYR A 140 -5.19 23.24 8.75
C TYR A 140 -5.13 21.87 9.42
N PHE A 141 -5.93 21.70 10.47
CA PHE A 141 -5.97 20.50 11.29
C PHE A 141 -7.35 19.87 11.25
N GLU A 142 -7.41 18.54 11.24
CA GLU A 142 -8.65 17.77 11.38
C GLU A 142 -8.45 16.65 12.41
N GLY A 143 -9.55 16.27 13.07
CA GLY A 143 -9.55 15.24 14.10
C GLY A 143 -9.01 15.74 15.44
N GLU A 144 -8.94 14.82 16.39
CA GLU A 144 -8.52 15.06 17.76
C GLU A 144 -7.26 14.25 18.09
N TYR A 145 -6.55 14.64 19.14
CA TYR A 145 -5.44 13.84 19.66
C TYR A 145 -5.91 12.42 20.08
N PRO A 146 -5.11 11.38 19.88
CA PRO A 146 -3.75 11.36 19.31
C PRO A 146 -3.71 11.10 17.79
N THR A 147 -4.84 11.20 17.09
CA THR A 147 -4.96 10.91 15.65
C THR A 147 -5.18 12.18 14.82
N MET A 148 -4.75 13.33 15.33
CA MET A 148 -4.92 14.60 14.63
C MET A 148 -4.05 14.61 13.37
N VAL A 149 -4.59 15.16 12.28
CA VAL A 149 -3.88 15.29 11.01
C VAL A 149 -3.59 16.76 10.71
N MET A 150 -2.42 17.05 10.16
CA MET A 150 -2.12 18.34 9.54
C MET A 150 -2.18 18.19 8.03
N LYS A 151 -2.86 19.12 7.36
CA LYS A 151 -3.00 19.12 5.91
C LYS A 151 -2.64 20.48 5.32
N SER A 152 -2.15 20.44 4.09
CA SER A 152 -1.88 21.66 3.31
C SER A 152 -3.20 22.35 2.91
N ALA A 153 -3.36 23.63 3.24
CA ALA A 153 -4.57 24.41 2.94
C ALA A 153 -4.63 24.93 1.50
N SER A 154 -3.47 25.04 0.86
CA SER A 154 -3.29 25.51 -0.52
C SER A 154 -2.16 24.74 -1.20
N ASP A 155 -1.98 24.92 -2.50
CA ASP A 155 -0.80 24.36 -3.17
C ASP A 155 0.47 25.06 -2.68
N GLN A 156 1.42 24.27 -2.19
CA GLN A 156 2.68 24.70 -1.59
C GLN A 156 3.80 23.76 -2.05
N PRO A 157 5.08 24.16 -1.91
CA PRO A 157 6.23 23.31 -2.28
C PRO A 157 6.13 21.92 -1.64
N ASP A 158 6.14 20.88 -2.48
CA ASP A 158 5.97 19.47 -2.09
C ASP A 158 4.72 19.16 -1.23
N ALA A 159 3.76 20.10 -1.18
CA ALA A 159 2.56 20.05 -0.36
C ALA A 159 1.34 20.60 -1.11
N PRO A 160 0.85 19.92 -2.16
CA PRO A 160 -0.39 20.27 -2.83
C PRO A 160 -1.56 20.34 -1.86
N LYS A 161 -2.58 21.13 -2.20
CA LYS A 161 -3.77 21.33 -1.37
C LYS A 161 -4.40 20.01 -0.97
N GLY A 162 -4.73 19.88 0.31
CA GLY A 162 -5.34 18.68 0.89
C GLY A 162 -4.35 17.55 1.20
N LYS A 163 -3.07 17.67 0.83
CA LYS A 163 -2.06 16.67 1.17
C LYS A 163 -1.92 16.54 2.68
N PHE A 164 -1.98 15.29 3.15
CA PHE A 164 -1.66 14.91 4.51
C PHE A 164 -0.14 15.05 4.77
N LEU A 165 0.21 15.75 5.86
CA LEU A 165 1.58 16.04 6.25
C LEU A 165 1.97 15.19 7.46
N LYS A 166 3.03 14.40 7.33
CA LYS A 166 3.54 13.53 8.41
C LYS A 166 3.95 14.38 9.63
N SER A 167 3.58 13.97 10.84
CA SER A 167 3.95 14.65 12.09
C SER A 167 5.47 14.75 12.30
N ALA A 168 5.88 15.57 13.27
CA ALA A 168 7.26 15.66 13.71
C ALA A 168 7.74 14.34 14.34
N SER A 169 6.87 13.67 15.10
CA SER A 169 7.13 12.36 15.70
C SER A 169 7.13 11.18 14.72
N TYR A 170 6.85 11.40 13.44
CA TYR A 170 6.84 10.33 12.44
C TYR A 170 8.18 9.58 12.37
N THR A 171 8.08 8.25 12.38
CA THR A 171 9.19 7.33 12.13
C THR A 171 8.84 6.40 10.98
N GLU A 172 9.82 6.12 10.12
CA GLU A 172 9.65 5.08 9.10
C GLU A 172 9.47 3.70 9.76
N PRO A 173 8.67 2.80 9.15
CA PRO A 173 8.63 1.40 9.56
C PRO A 173 10.04 0.78 9.59
N VAL A 174 10.32 0.00 10.63
CA VAL A 174 11.59 -0.73 10.77
C VAL A 174 11.28 -2.21 10.88
N PHE A 175 11.67 -2.97 9.85
CA PHE A 175 11.54 -4.42 9.84
C PHE A 175 12.59 -5.09 10.71
N ALA A 176 12.29 -6.31 11.15
CA ALA A 176 13.26 -7.12 11.87
C ALA A 176 14.49 -7.37 10.97
N PRO A 177 15.72 -7.33 11.51
CA PRO A 177 16.91 -7.64 10.73
C PRO A 177 16.80 -9.05 10.15
N VAL A 178 17.08 -9.17 8.86
CA VAL A 178 17.23 -10.48 8.20
C VAL A 178 18.59 -11.06 8.62
N PRO A 179 18.70 -12.36 8.96
CA PRO A 179 19.97 -13.00 9.23
C PRO A 179 20.97 -12.78 8.09
N ALA A 180 22.27 -12.68 8.42
CA ALA A 180 23.30 -12.39 7.45
C ALA A 180 23.28 -13.41 6.28
N SER A 181 22.88 -12.89 5.13
CA SER A 181 23.00 -13.41 3.78
C SER A 181 24.43 -13.59 3.28
N ASN A 182 24.93 -14.79 2.93
CA ASN A 182 25.95 -14.87 1.87
C ASN A 182 25.24 -14.66 0.50
N HIS A 183 24.64 -13.49 0.31
CA HIS A 183 23.86 -13.14 -0.90
C HIS A 183 24.76 -12.63 -2.04
N GLU A 184 26.02 -13.06 -2.11
CA GLU A 184 26.79 -12.90 -3.33
C GLU A 184 26.16 -13.81 -4.39
N GLN A 185 25.43 -13.18 -5.32
CA GLN A 185 24.96 -13.74 -6.59
C GLN A 185 23.75 -14.71 -6.52
N GLN A 186 22.55 -14.14 -6.35
CA GLN A 186 21.36 -14.68 -7.01
C GLN A 186 20.76 -13.71 -8.04
N ILE A 187 21.57 -12.80 -8.59
CA ILE A 187 21.30 -12.31 -9.94
C ILE A 187 21.70 -13.47 -10.86
N SER A 188 20.80 -14.42 -11.06
CA SER A 188 20.98 -15.30 -12.20
C SER A 188 20.55 -14.49 -13.40
N ASP A 189 21.44 -14.28 -14.36
CA ASP A 189 21.15 -13.85 -15.74
C ASP A 189 20.19 -14.82 -16.48
N ARG A 190 19.42 -15.62 -15.75
CA ARG A 190 18.40 -16.50 -16.27
C ARG A 190 17.20 -15.63 -16.55
N GLU A 191 16.93 -15.39 -17.82
CA GLU A 191 15.58 -15.05 -18.28
C GLU A 191 14.61 -16.09 -17.69
N TRP A 192 13.93 -15.76 -16.58
CA TRP A 192 12.93 -16.65 -15.96
C TRP A 192 11.84 -17.02 -16.98
N ALA A 193 11.54 -16.10 -17.91
CA ALA A 193 10.63 -16.32 -19.04
C ALA A 193 11.08 -17.44 -20.00
N ALA A 194 12.37 -17.79 -20.06
CA ALA A 194 12.86 -18.88 -20.89
C ALA A 194 12.48 -20.26 -20.32
N GLN A 195 12.30 -20.36 -19.00
CA GLN A 195 12.03 -21.61 -18.28
C GLN A 195 10.54 -21.87 -18.06
N ASP A 196 9.71 -20.84 -18.10
CA ASP A 196 8.25 -20.98 -17.99
C ASP A 196 7.57 -20.58 -19.32
N PRO A 197 7.02 -21.54 -20.09
CA PRO A 197 6.29 -21.27 -21.33
C PRO A 197 5.12 -20.30 -21.17
N SER A 198 4.56 -20.14 -19.96
CA SER A 198 3.43 -19.24 -19.69
C SER A 198 3.83 -17.76 -19.63
N LEU A 199 5.12 -17.45 -19.53
CA LEU A 199 5.67 -16.09 -19.46
C LEU A 199 6.19 -15.58 -20.81
N ARG A 200 5.89 -16.27 -21.92
CA ARG A 200 6.31 -15.87 -23.27
C ARG A 200 5.33 -14.88 -23.89
N GLU A 201 5.84 -14.00 -24.73
CA GLU A 201 5.01 -13.07 -25.50
C GLU A 201 3.99 -13.86 -26.37
N GLY A 202 2.71 -13.51 -26.22
CA GLY A 202 1.59 -14.24 -26.86
C GLY A 202 1.05 -15.45 -26.09
N ALA A 203 1.58 -15.77 -24.91
CA ALA A 203 0.98 -16.77 -24.04
C ALA A 203 -0.37 -16.29 -23.49
N THR A 204 -1.38 -17.15 -23.56
CA THR A 204 -2.69 -16.89 -22.96
C THR A 204 -2.59 -17.06 -21.44
N VAL A 205 -2.97 -16.03 -20.68
CA VAL A 205 -2.99 -16.12 -19.22
C VAL A 205 -4.37 -16.62 -18.81
N HIS A 206 -4.45 -17.79 -18.20
CA HIS A 206 -5.70 -18.26 -17.63
C HIS A 206 -5.87 -17.69 -16.23
N VAL A 207 -6.83 -16.78 -16.08
CA VAL A 207 -7.19 -16.24 -14.77
C VAL A 207 -8.42 -17.00 -14.25
N PRO A 208 -8.30 -17.73 -13.13
CA PRO A 208 -9.43 -18.43 -12.52
C PRO A 208 -10.64 -17.50 -12.35
N GLY A 209 -11.83 -17.98 -12.74
CA GLY A 209 -13.07 -17.20 -12.67
C GLY A 209 -13.23 -16.09 -13.72
N VAL A 210 -12.19 -15.78 -14.50
CA VAL A 210 -12.23 -14.78 -15.59
C VAL A 210 -12.09 -15.45 -16.96
N GLY A 211 -11.36 -16.57 -17.05
CA GLY A 211 -11.10 -17.30 -18.28
C GLY A 211 -9.74 -16.96 -18.89
N ALA A 212 -9.57 -17.24 -20.18
CA ALA A 212 -8.39 -16.85 -20.94
C ALA A 212 -8.36 -15.33 -21.16
N LEU A 213 -7.24 -14.70 -20.79
CA LEU A 213 -6.87 -13.32 -21.13
C LEU A 213 -5.80 -13.31 -22.22
#